data_AF-A0A9E2YKV5-F1
#
_entry.id   AF-A0A9E2YKV5-F1
#
_cell.length_a   1.000
_cell.length_b   1.000
_cell.length_c   1.000
_cell.angle_alpha   90.00
_cell.angle_beta   90.00
_cell.angle_gamma   90.00
#
_symmetry.space_group_name_H-M   'P 1'
#
loop_
_entity.id
_entity.type
_entity.pdbx_description
1 polymer ?
#
loop_
_entity_poly.entity_id
_entity_poly.type
_entity_poly.pdbx_seq_one_letter_code
_entity_poly.pdbx_strand_id
1 'polypeptide(L)'
;MLSLCGAALPVGMMGADEGNQRGYWEPRASLLLNRAILERHGSAWWDPSLRVLEEGVFSDEEKAACMAEIGSYLNKLPAAPVVVIKDLQINVLADMWFEAAHQAGMDVAVVIAVRRPQEVIPSLASLAGASPELASALWLKGNLVSERHTRGVPRVFVEYANLLADWRKEVRRISTALNVDLTPQDEAEVDGFLSPDLQRNRDCGPLMDRFGTDWMSVVYESMHAAAQDQPWEDSALDRVFEAYRASEH
;
A
#
# COMPACT_ATOMS: atom_id res chain seq x y z
N MET A 1 3.16 9.30 -10.47
CA MET A 1 4.47 9.86 -10.08
C MET A 1 5.59 8.89 -10.44
N LEU A 2 5.73 7.71 -9.82
CA LEU A 2 6.79 6.75 -10.20
C LEU A 2 6.75 6.37 -11.69
N SER A 3 5.55 6.29 -12.28
CA SER A 3 5.38 6.08 -13.71
C SER A 3 5.89 7.21 -14.61
N LEU A 4 5.98 8.43 -14.08
CA LEU A 4 6.58 9.60 -14.73
C LEU A 4 8.09 9.67 -14.45
N CYS A 5 8.57 8.82 -13.54
CA CYS A 5 9.97 8.70 -13.13
C CYS A 5 10.57 7.39 -13.65
N GLY A 6 10.23 6.96 -14.86
CA GLY A 6 10.87 5.80 -15.52
C GLY A 6 10.26 4.41 -15.24
N ALA A 7 9.34 4.28 -14.28
CA ALA A 7 8.62 3.00 -14.09
C ALA A 7 7.52 2.80 -15.14
N ALA A 8 7.35 1.58 -15.63
CA ALA A 8 6.22 1.23 -16.48
C ALA A 8 4.98 0.89 -15.64
N LEU A 9 3.81 1.16 -16.19
CA LEU A 9 2.52 0.77 -15.61
C LEU A 9 1.94 -0.44 -16.35
N PRO A 10 1.22 -1.33 -15.65
CA PRO A 10 0.34 -2.29 -16.30
C PRO A 10 -0.66 -1.62 -17.24
N VAL A 11 -1.24 -2.36 -18.18
CA VAL A 11 -2.33 -1.83 -19.02
C VAL A 11 -3.66 -1.82 -18.26
N GLY A 12 -4.58 -0.92 -18.66
CA GLY A 12 -5.95 -0.91 -18.14
C GLY A 12 -6.09 -0.44 -16.69
N MET A 13 -5.57 0.76 -16.39
CA MET A 13 -5.82 1.45 -15.13
C MET A 13 -7.32 1.67 -14.89
N MET A 14 -7.71 1.69 -13.62
CA MET A 14 -9.02 2.17 -13.21
C MET A 14 -9.17 3.65 -13.57
N GLY A 15 -10.09 3.96 -14.47
CA GLY A 15 -10.33 5.32 -14.95
C GLY A 15 -10.84 6.28 -13.88
N ALA A 16 -11.01 7.54 -14.26
CA ALA A 16 -11.60 8.57 -13.41
C ALA A 16 -13.07 8.29 -13.09
N ASP A 17 -13.50 8.71 -11.90
CA ASP A 17 -14.90 8.74 -11.48
C ASP A 17 -15.23 10.05 -10.73
N GLU A 18 -16.44 10.14 -10.18
CA GLU A 18 -16.89 11.31 -9.41
C GLU A 18 -16.04 11.56 -8.15
N GLY A 19 -15.52 10.51 -7.52
CA GLY A 19 -14.68 10.59 -6.33
C GLY A 19 -13.21 10.95 -6.64
N ASN A 20 -12.75 10.65 -7.86
CA ASN A 20 -11.41 10.95 -8.32
C ASN A 20 -11.33 11.24 -9.83
N GLN A 21 -11.49 12.51 -10.17
CA GLN A 21 -11.45 13.02 -11.56
C GLN A 21 -10.11 12.78 -12.28
N ARG A 22 -9.02 12.50 -11.56
CA ARG A 22 -7.70 12.20 -12.15
C ARG A 22 -7.48 10.70 -12.42
N GLY A 23 -8.45 9.85 -12.09
CA GLY A 23 -8.30 8.41 -12.21
C GLY A 23 -7.52 7.77 -11.08
N TYR A 24 -7.68 6.46 -11.00
CA TYR A 24 -6.96 5.61 -10.09
C TYR A 24 -5.74 5.03 -10.81
N TRP A 25 -4.69 4.76 -10.05
CA TRP A 25 -3.44 4.19 -10.59
C TRP A 25 -3.37 2.68 -10.35
N GLU A 26 -4.50 2.10 -9.96
CA GLU A 26 -4.70 0.69 -9.72
C GLU A 26 -5.06 -0.02 -11.03
N PRO A 27 -4.31 -1.06 -11.45
CA PRO A 27 -4.67 -1.86 -12.60
C PRO A 27 -5.98 -2.61 -12.36
N ARG A 28 -6.96 -2.45 -13.24
CA ARG A 28 -8.29 -3.09 -13.08
C ARG A 28 -8.17 -4.62 -12.99
N ALA A 29 -7.28 -5.21 -13.78
CA ALA A 29 -7.06 -6.66 -13.76
C ALA A 29 -6.52 -7.16 -12.42
N SER A 30 -5.58 -6.45 -11.79
CA SER A 30 -5.08 -6.74 -10.43
C SER A 30 -6.20 -6.66 -9.40
N LEU A 31 -6.98 -5.57 -9.44
CA LEU A 31 -8.06 -5.35 -8.49
C LEU A 31 -9.12 -6.46 -8.54
N LEU A 32 -9.52 -6.87 -9.74
CA LEU A 32 -10.51 -7.93 -9.94
C LEU A 32 -9.95 -9.29 -9.51
N LEU A 33 -8.68 -9.57 -9.80
CA LEU A 33 -8.00 -10.79 -9.35
C LEU A 33 -7.97 -10.88 -7.82
N ASN A 34 -7.44 -9.84 -7.16
CA ASN A 34 -7.32 -9.80 -5.71
C ASN A 34 -8.67 -9.86 -5.02
N ARG A 35 -9.67 -9.15 -5.56
CA ARG A 35 -11.05 -9.22 -5.08
C ARG A 35 -11.58 -10.65 -5.17
N ALA A 36 -11.41 -11.31 -6.32
CA ALA A 36 -11.89 -12.67 -6.52
C ALA A 36 -11.23 -13.66 -5.56
N ILE A 37 -9.94 -13.48 -5.24
CA ILE A 37 -9.23 -14.31 -4.25
C ILE A 37 -9.81 -14.06 -2.86
N LEU A 38 -9.94 -12.81 -2.43
CA LEU A 38 -10.46 -12.48 -1.09
C LEU A 38 -11.92 -12.91 -0.90
N GLU A 39 -12.77 -12.74 -1.91
CA GLU A 39 -14.18 -13.13 -1.86
C GLU A 39 -14.38 -14.65 -1.69
N ARG A 40 -13.48 -15.49 -2.22
CA ARG A 40 -13.50 -16.95 -2.00
C ARG A 40 -13.34 -17.33 -0.53
N HIS A 41 -12.66 -16.49 0.26
CA HIS A 41 -12.44 -16.68 1.70
C HIS A 41 -13.28 -15.74 2.56
N GLY A 42 -14.37 -15.19 2.00
CA GLY A 42 -15.32 -14.35 2.74
C GLY A 42 -14.75 -13.01 3.20
N SER A 43 -13.63 -12.56 2.62
CA SER A 43 -12.98 -11.29 2.93
C SER A 43 -13.14 -10.28 1.77
N ALA A 44 -12.71 -9.05 2.01
CA ALA A 44 -12.73 -7.97 1.04
C ALA A 44 -11.70 -6.88 1.44
N TRP A 45 -11.46 -5.91 0.55
CA TRP A 45 -10.56 -4.80 0.88
C TRP A 45 -11.07 -3.94 2.05
N TRP A 46 -12.39 -3.91 2.29
CA TRP A 46 -13.03 -3.22 3.41
C TRP A 46 -13.22 -4.11 4.64
N ASP A 47 -12.65 -5.32 4.67
CA ASP A 47 -12.64 -6.17 5.85
C ASP A 47 -11.56 -5.65 6.83
N PRO A 48 -11.93 -5.13 8.01
CA PRO A 48 -10.95 -4.66 8.99
C PRO A 48 -10.26 -5.81 9.74
N SER A 49 -10.75 -7.05 9.62
CA SER A 49 -10.21 -8.18 10.38
C SER A 49 -8.90 -8.72 9.80
N LEU A 50 -8.10 -9.37 10.64
CA LEU A 50 -6.89 -10.11 10.27
C LEU A 50 -7.18 -11.57 9.94
N ARG A 51 -8.44 -12.01 10.00
CA ARG A 51 -8.85 -13.41 9.81
C ARG A 51 -8.35 -14.03 8.52
N VAL A 52 -8.35 -13.30 7.40
CA VAL A 52 -7.86 -13.82 6.11
C VAL A 52 -6.35 -14.10 6.10
N LEU A 53 -5.62 -13.58 7.08
CA LEU A 53 -4.18 -13.76 7.27
C LEU A 53 -3.85 -14.88 8.28
N GLU A 54 -4.86 -15.49 8.90
CA GLU A 54 -4.65 -16.58 9.85
C GLU A 54 -4.11 -17.83 9.14
N GLU A 55 -3.30 -18.58 9.88
CA GLU A 55 -2.75 -19.84 9.38
C GLU A 55 -3.88 -20.85 9.11
N GLY A 56 -3.83 -21.51 7.95
CA GLY A 56 -4.83 -22.50 7.54
C GLY A 56 -6.07 -21.94 6.84
N VAL A 57 -6.19 -20.61 6.66
CA VAL A 57 -7.28 -20.01 5.87
C VAL A 57 -7.22 -20.42 4.40
N PHE A 58 -6.00 -20.51 3.86
CA PHE A 58 -5.72 -21.04 2.54
C PHE A 58 -4.99 -22.37 2.69
N SER A 59 -5.50 -23.42 2.05
CA SER A 59 -4.75 -24.67 1.86
C SER A 59 -3.55 -24.45 0.94
N ASP A 60 -2.59 -25.37 0.96
CA ASP A 60 -1.42 -25.31 0.07
C ASP A 60 -1.84 -25.37 -1.41
N GLU A 61 -2.86 -26.16 -1.74
CA GLU A 61 -3.44 -26.22 -3.09
C GLU A 61 -4.11 -24.91 -3.49
N GLU A 62 -4.82 -24.25 -2.58
CA GLU A 62 -5.46 -22.95 -2.82
C GLU A 62 -4.43 -21.85 -3.02
N LYS A 63 -3.37 -21.82 -2.20
CA LYS A 63 -2.24 -20.91 -2.39
C LYS A 63 -1.60 -21.12 -3.75
N ALA A 64 -1.31 -22.36 -4.13
CA ALA A 64 -0.74 -22.69 -5.44
C ALA A 64 -1.63 -22.23 -6.60
N ALA A 65 -2.95 -22.42 -6.50
CA ALA A 65 -3.90 -21.95 -7.50
C ALA A 65 -3.93 -20.41 -7.60
N CYS A 66 -3.96 -19.71 -6.48
CA CYS A 66 -3.93 -18.25 -6.44
C CYS A 66 -2.61 -17.70 -7.01
N MET A 67 -1.46 -18.30 -6.65
CA MET A 67 -0.16 -17.94 -7.22
C MET A 67 -0.10 -18.16 -8.73
N ALA A 68 -0.72 -19.21 -9.26
CA ALA A 68 -0.81 -19.43 -10.70
C ALA A 68 -1.67 -18.35 -11.40
N GLU A 69 -2.78 -17.92 -10.80
CA GLU A 69 -3.60 -16.82 -11.30
C GLU A 69 -2.82 -15.48 -11.29
N ILE A 70 -2.09 -15.20 -10.20
CA ILE A 70 -1.20 -14.03 -10.08
C ILE A 70 -0.07 -14.09 -11.11
N GLY A 71 0.62 -15.22 -11.25
CA GLY A 71 1.67 -15.41 -12.25
C GLY A 71 1.17 -15.19 -13.69
N SER A 72 -0.06 -15.63 -14.00
CA SER A 72 -0.71 -15.35 -15.29
C SER A 72 -0.97 -13.86 -15.52
N TYR A 73 -1.25 -13.09 -14.47
CA TYR A 73 -1.34 -11.64 -14.55
C TYR A 73 0.05 -11.00 -14.73
N LEU A 74 1.05 -11.43 -13.95
CA LEU A 74 2.43 -10.92 -14.02
C LEU A 74 3.06 -11.14 -15.41
N ASN A 75 2.79 -12.28 -16.05
CA ASN A 75 3.27 -12.58 -17.40
C ASN A 75 2.71 -11.65 -18.50
N LYS A 76 1.68 -10.84 -18.19
CA LYS A 76 1.08 -9.87 -19.12
C LYS A 76 1.60 -8.45 -18.90
N LEU A 77 2.46 -8.25 -17.90
CA LEU A 77 3.07 -6.95 -17.64
C LEU A 77 3.95 -6.52 -18.81
N PRO A 78 4.09 -5.20 -19.04
CA PRO A 78 5.01 -4.72 -20.06
C PRO A 78 6.45 -5.13 -19.74
N ALA A 79 7.20 -5.47 -20.79
CA ALA A 79 8.64 -5.68 -20.66
C ALA A 79 9.33 -4.33 -20.39
N ALA A 80 9.70 -4.09 -19.14
CA ALA A 80 10.39 -2.89 -18.69
C ALA A 80 11.34 -3.24 -17.53
N PRO A 81 12.43 -2.47 -17.32
CA PRO A 81 13.34 -2.68 -16.19
C PRO A 81 12.66 -2.55 -14.83
N VAL A 82 11.66 -1.66 -14.74
CA VAL A 82 10.87 -1.41 -13.53
C VAL A 82 9.40 -1.34 -13.91
N VAL A 83 8.57 -2.14 -13.26
CA VAL A 83 7.10 -2.08 -13.38
C VAL A 83 6.53 -1.77 -12.00
N VAL A 84 5.66 -0.77 -11.90
CA VAL A 84 4.99 -0.41 -10.65
C VAL A 84 3.53 -0.86 -10.67
N ILE A 85 3.15 -1.64 -9.66
CA ILE A 85 1.77 -2.05 -9.41
C ILE A 85 1.32 -1.42 -8.10
N LYS A 86 0.24 -0.65 -8.16
CA LYS A 86 -0.46 -0.15 -6.99
C LYS A 86 -1.78 -0.91 -6.86
N ASP A 87 -2.01 -1.54 -5.73
CA ASP A 87 -3.29 -2.17 -5.39
C ASP A 87 -3.39 -2.28 -3.86
N LEU A 88 -4.50 -1.81 -3.29
CA LEU A 88 -4.73 -1.79 -1.84
C LEU A 88 -4.90 -3.19 -1.23
N GLN A 89 -5.06 -4.23 -2.06
CA GLN A 89 -5.29 -5.61 -1.62
C GLN A 89 -4.02 -6.48 -1.71
N ILE A 90 -2.95 -6.00 -2.39
CA ILE A 90 -1.69 -6.76 -2.50
C ILE A 90 -1.05 -6.97 -1.13
N ASN A 91 -1.15 -6.00 -0.22
CA ASN A 91 -0.61 -6.16 1.15
C ASN A 91 -1.24 -7.36 1.90
N VAL A 92 -2.53 -7.63 1.69
CA VAL A 92 -3.23 -8.76 2.30
C VAL A 92 -2.79 -10.08 1.67
N LEU A 93 -2.47 -10.08 0.37
CA LEU A 93 -2.07 -11.27 -0.39
C LEU A 93 -0.55 -11.31 -0.66
N ALA A 94 0.24 -10.57 0.13
CA ALA A 94 1.64 -10.24 -0.19
C ALA A 94 2.49 -11.49 -0.42
N ASP A 95 2.39 -12.49 0.44
CA ASP A 95 3.16 -13.73 0.34
C ASP A 95 2.94 -14.43 -1.00
N MET A 96 1.69 -14.57 -1.44
CA MET A 96 1.36 -15.19 -2.73
C MET A 96 1.80 -14.32 -3.91
N TRP A 97 1.73 -13.00 -3.79
CA TRP A 97 2.21 -12.08 -4.82
C TRP A 97 3.73 -12.13 -4.98
N PHE A 98 4.47 -12.16 -3.88
CA PHE A 98 5.93 -12.16 -3.89
C PHE A 98 6.46 -13.48 -4.40
N GLU A 99 5.89 -14.61 -3.97
CA GLU A 99 6.26 -15.92 -4.46
C GLU A 99 5.91 -16.10 -5.94
N ALA A 100 4.72 -15.65 -6.38
CA ALA A 100 4.37 -15.67 -7.80
C ALA A 100 5.28 -14.78 -8.67
N ALA A 101 5.71 -13.63 -8.15
CA ALA A 101 6.66 -12.75 -8.83
C ALA A 101 8.05 -13.40 -8.93
N HIS A 102 8.51 -14.03 -7.86
CA HIS A 102 9.77 -14.78 -7.86
C HIS A 102 9.74 -15.92 -8.89
N GLN A 103 8.65 -16.69 -8.95
CA GLN A 103 8.46 -17.76 -9.93
C GLN A 103 8.37 -17.24 -11.38
N ALA A 104 7.90 -16.00 -11.58
CA ALA A 104 7.91 -15.32 -12.86
C ALA A 104 9.28 -14.71 -13.22
N GLY A 105 10.30 -14.87 -12.37
CA GLY A 105 11.64 -14.33 -12.58
C GLY A 105 11.73 -12.82 -12.35
N MET A 106 10.85 -12.26 -11.52
CA MET A 106 10.83 -10.85 -11.16
C MET A 106 11.35 -10.66 -9.73
N ASP A 107 12.21 -9.65 -9.54
CA ASP A 107 12.56 -9.16 -8.20
C ASP A 107 11.45 -8.23 -7.68
N VAL A 108 11.19 -8.28 -6.38
CA VAL A 108 10.17 -7.46 -5.73
C VAL A 108 10.81 -6.42 -4.81
N ALA A 109 10.31 -5.20 -4.90
CA ALA A 109 10.62 -4.11 -4.00
C ALA A 109 9.35 -3.32 -3.67
N VAL A 110 9.28 -2.71 -2.47
CA VAL A 110 8.04 -2.11 -1.96
C VAL A 110 8.24 -0.64 -1.59
N VAL A 111 7.30 0.20 -2.03
CA VAL A 111 7.14 1.56 -1.52
C VAL A 111 5.91 1.60 -0.62
N ILE A 112 6.11 1.84 0.67
CA ILE A 112 5.03 1.99 1.65
C ILE A 112 4.67 3.46 1.75
N ALA A 113 3.51 3.82 1.21
CA ALA A 113 2.99 5.18 1.27
C ALA A 113 2.45 5.47 2.68
N VAL A 114 3.10 6.41 3.38
CA VAL A 114 2.73 6.81 4.74
C VAL A 114 1.89 8.07 4.67
N ARG A 115 0.76 8.07 5.38
CA ARG A 115 -0.07 9.25 5.52
C ARG A 115 -0.76 9.28 6.87
N ARG A 116 -0.85 10.48 7.41
CA ARG A 116 -1.50 10.77 8.69
C ARG A 116 -2.94 10.25 8.72
N PRO A 117 -3.37 9.55 9.79
CA PRO A 117 -4.68 8.93 9.82
C PRO A 117 -5.82 9.94 9.61
N GLN A 118 -5.75 11.13 10.20
CA GLN A 118 -6.77 12.18 10.04
C GLN A 118 -6.90 12.70 8.60
N GLU A 119 -5.86 12.58 7.78
CA GLU A 119 -5.96 12.95 6.36
C GLU A 119 -6.59 11.83 5.51
N VAL A 120 -6.45 10.58 5.94
CA VAL A 120 -6.95 9.40 5.22
C VAL A 120 -8.40 9.10 5.57
N ILE A 121 -8.75 9.14 6.86
CA ILE A 121 -10.07 8.72 7.37
C ILE A 121 -11.24 9.40 6.65
N PRO A 122 -11.27 10.74 6.45
CA PRO A 122 -12.38 11.38 5.74
C PRO A 122 -12.51 10.91 4.30
N SER A 123 -11.37 10.72 3.61
CA SER A 123 -11.34 10.22 2.23
C SER A 123 -11.84 8.78 2.14
N LEU A 124 -11.42 7.93 3.08
CA LEU A 124 -11.80 6.52 3.11
C LEU A 124 -13.27 6.33 3.51
N ALA A 125 -13.74 7.12 4.48
CA ALA A 125 -15.15 7.17 4.88
C ALA A 125 -16.06 7.55 3.69
N SER A 126 -15.66 8.57 2.91
CA SER A 126 -16.40 8.97 1.72
C SER A 126 -16.41 7.89 0.63
N LEU A 127 -15.31 7.17 0.44
CA LEU A 127 -15.19 6.15 -0.61
C LEU A 127 -16.02 4.89 -0.30
N ALA A 128 -16.01 4.46 0.97
CA ALA A 128 -16.65 3.22 1.39
C ALA A 128 -18.06 3.41 1.98
N GLY A 129 -18.53 4.65 2.16
CA GLY A 129 -19.66 4.92 3.05
C GLY A 129 -19.39 4.44 4.48
N ALA A 130 -18.12 4.35 4.86
CA ALA A 130 -17.68 3.78 6.13
C ALA A 130 -17.82 4.79 7.27
N SER A 131 -18.10 4.29 8.47
CA SER A 131 -17.99 5.12 9.67
C SER A 131 -16.52 5.53 9.90
N PRO A 132 -16.26 6.64 10.60
CA PRO A 132 -14.90 7.03 10.97
C PRO A 132 -14.12 5.92 11.70
N GLU A 133 -14.81 5.09 12.48
CA GLU A 133 -14.25 3.96 13.20
C GLU A 133 -13.80 2.85 12.25
N LEU A 134 -14.65 2.46 11.29
CA LEU A 134 -14.28 1.47 10.26
C LEU A 134 -13.13 2.00 9.39
N ALA A 135 -13.17 3.26 8.97
CA ALA A 135 -12.08 3.88 8.22
C ALA A 135 -10.77 3.91 9.02
N SER A 136 -10.83 4.17 10.34
CA SER A 136 -9.66 4.05 11.24
C SER A 136 -9.14 2.62 11.32
N ALA A 137 -10.01 1.61 11.38
CA ALA A 137 -9.61 0.21 11.47
C ALA A 137 -8.94 -0.27 10.18
N LEU A 138 -9.49 0.13 9.03
CA LEU A 138 -8.90 -0.14 7.72
C LEU A 138 -7.54 0.54 7.53
N TRP A 139 -7.40 1.80 7.98
CA TRP A 139 -6.11 2.48 8.00
C TRP A 139 -5.12 1.72 8.89
N LEU A 140 -5.52 1.31 10.09
CA LEU A 140 -4.66 0.61 11.04
C LEU A 140 -4.20 -0.74 10.48
N LYS A 141 -5.14 -1.62 10.08
CA LYS A 141 -4.87 -2.91 9.45
C LYS A 141 -3.96 -2.74 8.24
N GLY A 142 -4.32 -1.84 7.31
CA GLY A 142 -3.59 -1.67 6.07
C GLY A 142 -2.11 -1.33 6.29
N ASN A 143 -1.83 -0.44 7.24
CA ASN A 143 -0.46 -0.07 7.59
C ASN A 143 0.27 -1.23 8.30
N LEU A 144 -0.32 -1.84 9.32
CA LEU A 144 0.28 -2.96 10.05
C LEU A 144 0.64 -4.14 9.13
N VAL A 145 -0.30 -4.52 8.25
CA VAL A 145 -0.12 -5.63 7.31
C VAL A 145 0.95 -5.28 6.25
N SER A 146 0.91 -4.06 5.71
CA SER A 146 1.92 -3.62 4.73
C SER A 146 3.31 -3.59 5.34
N GLU A 147 3.45 -3.18 6.60
CA GLU A 147 4.73 -3.23 7.28
C GLU A 147 5.16 -4.69 7.51
N ARG A 148 4.36 -5.47 8.23
CA ARG A 148 4.75 -6.82 8.66
C ARG A 148 5.11 -7.74 7.48
N HIS A 149 4.29 -7.77 6.43
CA HIS A 149 4.49 -8.70 5.30
C HIS A 149 5.55 -8.28 4.31
N THR A 150 6.14 -7.10 4.46
CA THR A 150 7.17 -6.60 3.53
C THR A 150 8.56 -6.62 4.13
N ARG A 151 8.73 -7.04 5.40
CA ARG A 151 10.04 -7.12 6.07
C ARG A 151 11.06 -7.99 5.35
N GLY A 152 10.59 -8.99 4.58
CA GLY A 152 11.44 -9.92 3.83
C GLY A 152 11.95 -9.42 2.48
N VAL A 153 11.53 -8.23 2.03
CA VAL A 153 11.90 -7.67 0.71
C VAL A 153 12.45 -6.25 0.85
N PRO A 154 13.25 -5.75 -0.11
CA PRO A 154 13.65 -4.35 -0.15
C PRO A 154 12.43 -3.42 -0.07
N ARG A 155 12.43 -2.51 0.91
CA ARG A 155 11.30 -1.60 1.15
C ARG A 155 11.76 -0.20 1.54
N VAL A 156 10.95 0.79 1.19
CA VAL A 156 11.14 2.20 1.57
C VAL A 156 9.81 2.82 1.97
N PHE A 157 9.83 3.64 3.02
CA PHE A 157 8.66 4.37 3.50
C PHE A 157 8.69 5.77 2.91
N VAL A 158 7.57 6.22 2.37
CA VAL A 158 7.45 7.52 1.69
C VAL A 158 6.24 8.23 2.24
N GLU A 159 6.50 9.27 3.03
CA GLU A 159 5.43 10.10 3.56
C GLU A 159 4.91 11.04 2.47
N TYR A 160 3.59 11.11 2.35
CA TYR A 160 2.95 11.91 1.33
C TYR A 160 3.32 13.40 1.40
N ALA A 161 3.50 13.94 2.61
CA ALA A 161 3.95 15.31 2.82
C ALA A 161 5.38 15.54 2.31
N ASN A 162 6.30 14.60 2.55
CA ASN A 162 7.68 14.69 2.06
C ASN A 162 7.72 14.63 0.52
N LEU A 163 6.89 13.77 -0.07
CA LEU A 163 6.74 13.68 -1.52
C LEU A 163 6.25 14.98 -2.16
N LEU A 164 5.26 15.64 -1.55
CA LEU A 164 4.77 16.92 -2.06
C LEU A 164 5.75 18.07 -1.82
N ALA A 165 6.56 18.00 -0.76
CA ALA A 165 7.54 19.04 -0.44
C ALA A 165 8.76 19.01 -1.37
N ASP A 166 9.30 17.82 -1.65
CA ASP A 166 10.46 17.65 -2.55
C ASP A 166 10.45 16.25 -3.18
N TRP A 167 9.66 16.09 -4.24
CA TRP A 167 9.55 14.81 -4.94
C TRP A 167 10.87 14.35 -5.54
N ARG A 168 11.77 15.27 -5.92
CA ARG A 168 13.08 14.95 -6.51
C ARG A 168 13.95 14.24 -5.48
N LYS A 169 13.97 14.76 -4.24
CA LYS A 169 14.65 14.10 -3.11
C LYS A 169 14.05 12.72 -2.83
N GLU A 170 12.72 12.62 -2.76
CA GLU A 170 12.05 11.36 -2.46
C GLU A 170 12.28 10.30 -3.54
N VAL A 171 12.19 10.65 -4.83
CA VAL A 171 12.46 9.71 -5.93
C VAL A 171 13.90 9.21 -5.90
N ARG A 172 14.88 10.08 -5.64
CA ARG A 172 16.28 9.66 -5.43
C ARG A 172 16.43 8.71 -4.25
N ARG A 173 15.71 8.96 -3.15
CA ARG A 173 15.71 8.07 -1.97
C ARG A 173 15.14 6.70 -2.34
N ILE A 174 14.01 6.66 -3.05
CA ILE A 174 13.39 5.42 -3.51
C ILE A 174 14.35 4.64 -4.43
N SER A 175 14.94 5.30 -5.43
CA SER A 175 15.93 4.68 -6.33
C SER A 175 17.09 4.06 -5.59
N THR A 176 17.64 4.78 -4.61
CA THR A 176 18.79 4.30 -3.83
C THR A 176 18.40 3.13 -2.94
N ALA A 177 17.30 3.25 -2.20
CA ALA A 177 16.87 2.25 -1.23
C ALA A 177 16.45 0.93 -1.90
N LEU A 178 15.82 1.01 -3.08
CA LEU A 178 15.33 -0.15 -3.81
C LEU A 178 16.28 -0.62 -4.92
N ASN A 179 17.41 0.07 -5.14
CA ASN A 179 18.37 -0.21 -6.20
C ASN A 179 17.72 -0.26 -7.60
N VAL A 180 16.91 0.74 -7.93
CA VAL A 180 16.20 0.87 -9.21
C VAL A 180 16.44 2.25 -9.84
N ASP A 181 16.50 2.31 -11.17
CA ASP A 181 16.58 3.59 -11.89
C ASP A 181 15.18 4.21 -12.01
N LEU A 182 14.97 5.32 -11.30
CA LEU A 182 13.75 6.13 -11.39
C LEU A 182 14.06 7.53 -11.91
N THR A 183 14.82 7.63 -12.98
CA THR A 183 15.11 8.90 -13.63
C THR A 183 13.89 9.41 -14.42
N PRO A 184 13.33 10.59 -14.12
CA PRO A 184 12.24 11.16 -14.89
C PRO A 184 12.70 11.57 -16.29
N GLN A 185 11.82 11.36 -17.28
CA GLN A 185 12.06 11.84 -18.65
C GLN A 185 11.83 13.34 -18.77
N ASP A 186 10.81 13.85 -18.06
CA ASP A 186 10.48 15.27 -18.00
C ASP A 186 10.09 15.66 -16.57
N GLU A 187 10.97 16.39 -15.89
CA GLU A 187 10.68 16.88 -14.54
C GLU A 187 9.52 17.87 -14.50
N ALA A 188 9.28 18.63 -15.58
CA ALA A 188 8.18 19.58 -15.65
C ALA A 188 6.82 18.88 -15.71
N GLU A 189 6.76 17.69 -16.33
CA GLU A 189 5.57 16.83 -16.30
C GLU A 189 5.27 16.36 -14.86
N VAL A 190 6.32 15.98 -14.11
CA VAL A 190 6.17 15.58 -12.71
C VAL A 190 5.72 16.76 -11.84
N ASP A 191 6.32 17.94 -12.02
CA ASP A 191 5.92 19.17 -11.31
C ASP A 191 4.46 19.54 -11.60
N GLY A 192 4.03 19.47 -12.88
CA GLY A 192 2.63 19.71 -13.27
C GLY A 192 1.66 18.67 -12.73
N PHE A 193 2.10 17.41 -12.60
CA PHE A 193 1.31 16.34 -12.01
C PHE A 193 1.10 16.54 -10.50
N LEU A 194 2.19 16.83 -9.76
CA LEU A 194 2.20 17.01 -8.31
C LEU A 194 1.75 18.42 -7.91
N SER A 195 0.45 18.70 -8.05
CA SER A 195 -0.14 19.92 -7.49
C SER A 195 -0.35 19.80 -5.97
N PRO A 196 -0.13 20.88 -5.19
CA PRO A 196 -0.53 20.95 -3.78
C PRO A 196 -2.01 20.61 -3.54
N ASP A 197 -2.88 20.81 -4.54
CA ASP A 197 -4.32 20.50 -4.47
C ASP A 197 -4.61 19.00 -4.35
N LEU A 198 -3.61 18.14 -4.59
CA LEU A 198 -3.74 16.70 -4.38
C LEU A 198 -3.89 16.35 -2.89
N GLN A 199 -3.40 17.19 -1.98
CA GLN A 199 -3.61 17.01 -0.54
C GLN A 199 -4.96 17.58 -0.10
N ARG A 200 -6.04 16.89 -0.49
CA ARG A 200 -7.43 17.31 -0.23
C ARG A 200 -7.77 17.51 1.26
N ASN A 201 -7.11 16.73 2.12
CA ASN A 201 -7.24 16.81 3.57
C ASN A 201 -5.86 17.10 4.15
N ARG A 202 -5.74 18.23 4.84
CA ARG A 202 -4.58 18.59 5.66
C ARG A 202 -5.00 18.57 7.12
N ASP A 203 -4.23 17.90 7.96
CA ASP A 203 -4.45 17.91 9.40
C ASP A 203 -3.15 18.18 10.15
N CYS A 204 -3.17 19.18 11.03
CA CYS A 204 -2.05 19.56 11.89
C CYS A 204 -2.39 19.38 13.39
N GLY A 205 -3.51 18.73 13.72
CA GLY A 205 -3.97 18.53 15.10
C GLY A 205 -3.17 17.44 15.83
N PRO A 206 -3.48 17.12 17.10
CA PRO A 206 -2.92 15.95 17.77
C PRO A 206 -3.41 14.65 17.11
N LEU A 207 -2.59 13.58 17.18
CA LEU A 207 -3.03 12.25 16.78
C LEU A 207 -4.23 11.80 17.61
N MET A 208 -5.26 11.26 16.95
CA MET A 208 -6.50 10.85 17.61
C MET A 208 -6.62 9.34 17.57
N ASP A 209 -6.39 8.73 18.73
CA ASP A 209 -6.54 7.31 18.97
C ASP A 209 -8.01 6.94 19.20
N ARG A 210 -8.68 6.44 18.15
CA ARG A 210 -10.12 6.14 18.21
C ARG A 210 -10.48 4.90 19.00
N PHE A 211 -9.54 3.99 19.23
CA PHE A 211 -9.78 2.70 19.88
C PHE A 211 -9.53 2.71 21.39
N GLY A 212 -9.29 3.89 21.98
CA GLY A 212 -8.95 4.01 23.41
C GLY A 212 -7.56 3.47 23.76
N THR A 213 -6.73 3.20 22.75
CA THR A 213 -5.37 2.66 22.83
C THR A 213 -4.45 3.49 21.94
N ASP A 214 -3.14 3.47 22.20
CA ASP A 214 -2.13 4.23 21.45
C ASP A 214 -1.80 3.66 20.05
N TRP A 215 -2.62 2.75 19.53
CA TRP A 215 -2.32 1.97 18.33
C TRP A 215 -2.11 2.85 17.10
N MET A 216 -2.99 3.84 16.89
CA MET A 216 -2.90 4.66 15.69
C MET A 216 -1.70 5.61 15.75
N SER A 217 -1.46 6.19 16.93
CA SER A 217 -0.31 7.06 17.17
C SER A 217 1.01 6.31 16.99
N VAL A 218 1.16 5.14 17.62
CA VAL A 218 2.39 4.33 17.52
C VAL A 218 2.68 3.88 16.09
N VAL A 219 1.66 3.43 15.36
CA VAL A 219 1.83 3.01 13.96
C VAL A 219 2.25 4.18 13.10
N TYR A 220 1.58 5.33 13.21
CA TYR A 220 1.93 6.50 12.41
C TYR A 220 3.32 7.03 12.76
N GLU A 221 3.65 7.20 14.04
CA GLU A 221 4.94 7.75 14.48
C GLU A 221 6.11 6.87 14.07
N SER A 222 5.95 5.54 14.16
CA SER A 222 6.97 4.60 13.68
C SER A 222 7.18 4.77 12.18
N MET A 223 6.10 4.70 11.39
CA MET A 223 6.18 4.86 9.93
C MET A 223 6.63 6.26 9.47
N HIS A 224 6.38 7.28 10.29
CA HIS A 224 6.87 8.63 10.06
C HIS A 224 8.38 8.71 10.27
N ALA A 225 8.90 8.14 11.37
CA ALA A 225 10.34 8.03 11.62
C ALA A 225 11.03 7.31 10.44
N ALA A 226 10.43 6.23 9.95
CA ALA A 226 10.87 5.53 8.74
C ALA A 226 11.06 6.39 7.51
N ALA A 227 10.06 7.22 7.23
CA ALA A 227 9.99 8.04 6.04
C ALA A 227 11.01 9.18 6.11
N GLN A 228 11.66 9.35 7.27
CA GLN A 228 12.76 10.25 7.54
C GLN A 228 14.10 9.52 7.71
N ASP A 229 14.15 8.21 7.40
CA ASP A 229 15.31 7.34 7.61
C ASP A 229 15.81 7.32 9.08
N GLN A 230 14.91 7.58 10.02
CA GLN A 230 15.17 7.49 11.45
C GLN A 230 14.95 6.06 11.95
N PRO A 231 15.66 5.64 12.99
CA PRO A 231 15.43 4.34 13.61
C PRO A 231 14.02 4.27 14.21
N TRP A 232 13.37 3.13 14.04
CA TRP A 232 12.14 2.75 14.74
C TRP A 232 12.37 1.40 15.43
N GLU A 233 11.36 0.92 16.17
CA GLU A 233 11.35 -0.42 16.74
C GLU A 233 10.23 -1.27 16.12
N ASP A 234 10.58 -2.33 15.38
CA ASP A 234 9.59 -3.29 14.82
C ASP A 234 8.70 -3.88 15.93
N SER A 235 9.27 -4.06 17.13
CA SER A 235 8.57 -4.58 18.30
C SER A 235 7.38 -3.71 18.74
N ALA A 236 7.41 -2.40 18.48
CA ALA A 236 6.30 -1.50 18.78
C ALA A 236 5.11 -1.78 17.85
N LEU A 237 5.38 -2.03 16.57
CA LEU A 237 4.36 -2.40 15.58
C LEU A 237 3.85 -3.82 15.80
N ASP A 238 4.73 -4.75 16.19
CA ASP A 238 4.34 -6.11 16.57
C ASP A 238 3.39 -6.08 17.77
N ARG A 239 3.68 -5.30 18.81
CA ARG A 239 2.76 -5.12 19.96
C ARG A 239 1.37 -4.67 19.49
N VAL A 240 1.30 -3.67 18.61
CA VAL A 240 0.03 -3.16 18.11
C VAL A 240 -0.69 -4.21 17.26
N PHE A 241 0.03 -4.93 16.38
CA PHE A 241 -0.54 -6.02 15.59
C PHE A 241 -1.15 -7.11 16.47
N GLU A 242 -0.39 -7.58 17.47
CA GLU A 242 -0.85 -8.65 18.37
C GLU A 242 -2.04 -8.21 19.22
N ALA A 243 -2.04 -6.96 19.70
CA ALA A 243 -3.14 -6.40 20.45
C ALA A 243 -4.40 -6.18 19.58
N TYR A 244 -4.22 -5.74 18.34
CA TYR A 244 -5.31 -5.59 17.37
C TYR A 244 -5.93 -6.96 17.06
N ARG A 245 -5.11 -7.97 16.75
CA ARG A 245 -5.54 -9.36 16.53
C ARG A 245 -6.34 -9.91 17.71
N ALA A 246 -5.85 -9.71 18.94
CA ALA A 246 -6.53 -10.19 20.13
C ALA A 246 -7.89 -9.54 20.38
N SER A 247 -8.16 -8.38 19.78
CA SER A 247 -9.45 -7.67 19.92
C SER A 247 -10.55 -8.18 18.96
N GLU A 248 -10.22 -9.08 18.03
CA GLU A 248 -11.15 -9.63 17.04
C GLU A 248 -11.97 -10.83 17.56
N HIS A 249 -11.69 -11.28 18.79
CA HIS A 249 -12.31 -12.41 19.49
C HIS A 249 -13.10 -11.95 20.72
#